data_AF-A0A2E4BUT2-F1
#
_entry.id   AF-A0A2E4BUT2-F1
#
_cell.length_a   1.000
_cell.length_b   1.000
_cell.length_c   1.000
_cell.angle_alpha   90.00
_cell.angle_beta   90.00
_cell.angle_gamma   90.00
#
_symmetry.space_group_name_H-M   'P 1'
#
loop_
_entity.id
_entity.type
_entity.pdbx_description
1 polymer ?
#
loop_
_entity_poly.entity_id
_entity_poly.type
_entity_poly.pdbx_seq_one_letter_code
_entity_poly.pdbx_strand_id
1 'polypeptide(L)'
;MRILLQVVLPLAAPIIIYSIWSYWEAKRQGKGMPSWEEGNWFWSALIGVFLSVATLIYVATTGASTNTEYRSPRLENGQIIPGQHN
;
A
#
# COMPACT_ATOMS: atom_id res chain seq x y z
N MET A 1 -2.90 -11.34 2.77
CA MET A 1 -1.79 -10.83 1.93
C MET A 1 -2.09 -9.44 1.33
N ARG A 2 -3.26 -9.23 0.71
CA ARG A 2 -3.61 -7.97 0.02
C ARG A 2 -3.48 -6.71 0.90
N ILE A 3 -4.04 -6.73 2.11
CA ILE A 3 -4.05 -5.57 3.01
C ILE A 3 -2.64 -5.21 3.50
N LEU A 4 -1.81 -6.19 3.85
CA LEU A 4 -0.44 -5.95 4.29
C LEU A 4 0.40 -5.27 3.19
N LEU A 5 0.35 -5.77 1.97
CA LEU A 5 1.17 -5.25 0.88
C LEU A 5 0.61 -3.98 0.24
N GLN A 6 -0.72 -3.82 0.17
CA GLN A 6 -1.36 -2.69 -0.51
C GLN A 6 -1.74 -1.54 0.42
N VAL A 7 -1.81 -1.77 1.74
CA VAL A 7 -2.22 -0.75 2.72
C VAL A 7 -1.11 -0.48 3.72
N VAL A 8 -0.58 -1.52 4.37
CA VAL A 8 0.41 -1.35 5.45
C VAL A 8 1.77 -0.92 4.88
N LEU A 9 2.19 -1.50 3.76
CA LEU A 9 3.48 -1.18 3.14
C LEU A 9 3.60 0.28 2.68
N PRO A 10 2.65 0.87 1.91
CA PRO A 10 2.74 2.28 1.53
C PRO A 10 2.61 3.24 2.72
N LEU A 11 1.92 2.85 3.80
CA LEU A 11 1.80 3.65 5.01
C LEU A 11 3.09 3.63 5.84
N ALA A 12 3.73 2.47 5.97
CA ALA A 12 4.93 2.29 6.78
C ALA A 12 6.24 2.65 6.05
N ALA A 13 6.31 2.42 4.74
CA ALA A 13 7.49 2.71 3.90
C ALA A 13 8.07 4.12 4.09
N PRO A 14 7.31 5.23 4.07
CA PRO A 14 7.87 6.58 4.23
C PRO A 14 8.51 6.80 5.60
N ILE A 15 7.92 6.23 6.66
CA ILE A 15 8.47 6.29 8.03
C ILE A 15 9.76 5.48 8.09
N ILE A 16 9.78 4.29 7.51
CA ILE A 16 10.97 3.42 7.48
C ILE A 16 12.09 4.07 6.68
N ILE A 17 11.81 4.61 5.49
CA ILE A 17 12.79 5.29 4.64
C ILE A 17 13.38 6.50 5.36
N TYR A 18 12.54 7.33 5.98
CA TYR A 18 13.02 8.49 6.73
C TYR A 18 13.87 8.08 7.94
N SER A 19 13.47 7.04 8.67
CA SER A 19 14.22 6.54 9.83
C SER A 19 15.60 6.00 9.43
N ILE A 20 15.69 5.29 8.30
CA ILE A 20 16.96 4.80 7.74
C ILE A 20 17.84 5.99 7.34
N TRP A 21 17.26 6.99 6.66
CA TRP A 21 18.01 8.17 6.20
C TRP A 21 18.51 9.01 7.37
N SER A 22 17.68 9.30 8.37
CA SER A 22 18.08 10.11 9.53
C SER A 22 19.15 9.42 10.38
N TYR A 23 19.07 8.09 10.51
CA TYR A 23 20.10 7.29 11.16
C TYR A 23 21.44 7.38 10.41
N TRP A 24 21.40 7.33 9.08
CA TRP A 24 22.60 7.41 8.26
C TRP A 24 23.23 8.81 8.29
N GLU A 25 22.40 9.85 8.31
CA GLU A 25 22.83 11.25 8.40
C GLU A 25 23.42 11.57 9.78
N ALA A 26 22.79 11.12 10.87
CA ALA A 26 23.34 11.26 12.23
C ALA A 26 24.71 10.57 12.35
N LYS A 27 24.84 9.36 11.78
CA LYS A 27 26.11 8.63 11.72
C LYS A 27 27.17 9.37 10.91
N ARG A 28 26.81 10.05 9.81
CA ARG A 28 27.72 10.87 9.01
C ARG A 28 28.20 12.13 9.74
N GLN A 29 27.32 12.77 10.49
CA GLN A 29 27.65 14.00 11.23
C GLN A 29 28.38 13.74 12.56
N GLY A 30 28.64 12.48 12.92
CA GLY A 30 29.27 12.12 14.19
C GLY A 30 28.39 12.40 15.42
N LYS A 31 27.11 12.73 15.20
CA LYS A 31 26.12 12.94 16.27
C LYS A 31 25.53 11.58 16.64
N GLY A 32 25.77 11.12 17.86
CA GLY A 32 25.43 9.75 18.29
C GLY A 32 23.95 9.36 18.14
N MET A 33 23.02 10.31 18.21
CA MET A 33 21.59 10.08 18.00
C MET A 33 20.98 11.19 17.13
N PRO A 34 20.08 10.84 16.19
CA PRO A 34 19.33 11.84 15.41
C PRO A 34 18.49 12.71 16.34
N SER A 35 18.57 14.05 16.20
CA SER A 35 17.71 14.96 16.96
C SER A 35 16.27 14.85 16.43
N TRP A 36 15.38 14.37 17.30
CA TRP A 36 13.95 14.25 16.98
C TRP A 36 13.20 15.59 17.11
N GLU A 37 13.79 16.58 17.80
CA GLU A 37 13.23 17.93 17.96
C GLU A 37 13.45 18.83 16.73
N GLU A 38 14.57 18.67 16.01
CA GLU A 38 14.86 19.43 14.77
C GLU A 38 14.54 18.62 13.51
N GLY A 39 14.19 17.34 13.67
CA GLY A 39 13.99 16.42 12.56
C GLY A 39 12.71 16.72 11.77
N ASN A 40 12.82 16.75 10.45
CA ASN A 40 11.70 16.80 9.50
C ASN A 40 10.76 15.57 9.52
N TRP A 41 10.65 14.84 10.64
CA TRP A 41 9.82 13.64 10.78
C TRP A 41 8.34 13.93 10.53
N PHE A 42 7.88 15.14 10.89
CA PHE A 42 6.53 15.60 10.62
C PHE A 42 6.25 15.65 9.11
N TRP A 43 7.18 16.20 8.33
CA TRP A 43 7.06 16.23 6.86
C TRP A 43 7.09 14.84 6.26
N SER A 44 7.91 13.93 6.80
CA SER A 44 7.94 12.55 6.35
C SER A 44 6.64 11.80 6.65
N ALA A 45 6.04 12.03 7.82
CA ALA A 45 4.73 11.51 8.15
C ALA A 45 3.64 12.08 7.22
N LEU A 46 3.67 13.40 6.96
CA LEU A 46 2.72 14.09 6.09
C LEU A 46 2.80 13.57 4.64
N ILE A 47 4.01 13.44 4.09
CA ILE A 47 4.25 12.87 2.75
C ILE A 47 3.77 11.41 2.71
N GLY A 48 3.98 10.65 3.79
CA GLY A 48 3.54 9.27 3.86
C GLY A 48 2.02 9.09 3.86
N VAL A 49 1.32 9.94 4.62
CA VAL A 49 -0.15 10.01 4.58
C VAL A 49 -0.62 10.40 3.19
N PHE A 50 -0.01 11.42 2.58
CA PHE A 50 -0.38 11.86 1.23
C PHE A 50 -0.21 10.76 0.18
N LEU A 51 0.93 10.04 0.19
CA LEU A 51 1.19 8.92 -0.71
C LEU A 51 0.21 7.76 -0.50
N SER A 52 -0.16 7.48 0.75
CA SER A 52 -1.14 6.44 1.07
C SER A 52 -2.52 6.79 0.52
N VAL A 53 -2.95 8.05 0.70
CA VAL A 53 -4.22 8.55 0.13
C VAL A 53 -4.18 8.48 -1.40
N ALA A 54 -3.09 8.94 -2.02
CA ALA A 54 -2.93 8.88 -3.48
C ALA A 54 -2.98 7.44 -4.01
N THR A 55 -2.36 6.49 -3.29
CA THR A 55 -2.38 5.06 -3.66
C THR A 55 -3.78 4.47 -3.52
N LEU A 56 -4.51 4.80 -2.45
CA LEU A 56 -5.89 4.36 -2.27
C LEU A 56 -6.80 4.89 -3.38
N ILE A 57 -6.66 6.18 -3.74
CA ILE A 57 -7.40 6.77 -4.86
C ILE A 57 -7.04 6.04 -6.15
N TYR A 58 -5.75 5.86 -6.43
CA TYR A 58 -5.29 5.17 -7.64
C TYR A 58 -5.84 3.75 -7.72
N VAL A 59 -5.78 2.96 -6.66
CA VAL A 59 -6.32 1.59 -6.64
C VAL A 59 -7.85 1.58 -6.73
N ALA A 60 -8.53 2.55 -6.12
CA ALA A 60 -9.98 2.66 -6.22
C ALA A 60 -10.45 3.01 -7.64
N THR A 61 -9.68 3.82 -8.38
CA THR A 61 -10.04 4.24 -9.75
C THR A 61 -9.53 3.30 -10.84
N THR A 62 -8.40 2.62 -10.62
CA THR A 62 -7.78 1.71 -11.61
C THR A 62 -8.01 0.23 -11.30
N GLY A 63 -8.51 -0.09 -10.10
CA GLY A 63 -8.84 -1.45 -9.71
C GLY A 63 -9.92 -2.02 -10.62
N ALA A 64 -9.62 -3.17 -11.24
CA ALA A 64 -10.59 -3.90 -12.05
C ALA A 64 -11.88 -4.15 -11.27
N SER A 65 -13.03 -3.93 -11.92
CA SER A 65 -14.34 -4.16 -11.33
C SER A 65 -14.42 -5.58 -10.79
N THR A 66 -14.49 -5.75 -9.47
CA THR A 66 -14.79 -7.05 -8.84
C THR A 66 -16.25 -7.47 -9.07
N ASN A 67 -17.01 -6.67 -9.83
CA ASN A 67 -18.41 -6.90 -10.15
C ASN A 67 -18.60 -7.97 -11.25
N THR A 68 -17.73 -8.97 -11.25
CA THR A 68 -17.97 -10.14 -12.06
C THR A 68 -18.74 -11.15 -11.22
N GLU A 69 -20.02 -11.27 -11.53
CA GLU A 69 -20.86 -12.33 -10.97
C GLU A 69 -20.28 -13.69 -11.36
N TYR A 70 -19.75 -14.41 -10.37
CA TYR A 70 -19.38 -15.80 -10.58
C TYR A 70 -20.65 -16.62 -10.81
N ARG A 71 -20.82 -17.12 -12.04
CA ARG A 71 -21.89 -18.08 -12.33
C ARG A 71 -21.33 -19.49 -12.15
N SER A 72 -21.84 -20.17 -11.12
CA SER A 72 -21.54 -21.56 -10.86
C SER A 72 -21.95 -22.45 -12.05
N PRO A 73 -21.21 -23.55 -12.32
CA PRO A 73 -21.54 -24.48 -13.39
C PRO A 73 -22.95 -25.03 -13.20
N ARG A 74 -23.72 -25.11 -14.28
CA ARG A 74 -25.11 -25.58 -14.25
C ARG A 74 -25.30 -26.74 -15.23
N LEU A 75 -26.13 -27.70 -14.85
CA LEU A 75 -26.61 -28.75 -15.73
C LEU A 75 -27.90 -28.26 -16.41
N GLU A 76 -27.82 -27.92 -17.69
CA GLU A 76 -28.97 -27.60 -18.52
C GLU A 76 -29.10 -28.66 -19.61
N ASN A 77 -30.27 -29.29 -19.70
CA ASN A 77 -30.62 -30.26 -20.76
C ASN A 77 -29.58 -31.40 -20.94
N GLY A 78 -29.03 -31.90 -19.83
CA GLY A 78 -28.05 -33.01 -19.86
C GLY A 78 -26.64 -32.60 -20.31
N GLN A 79 -26.39 -31.32 -20.57
CA GLN A 79 -25.06 -30.78 -20.85
C GLN A 79 -24.55 -29.95 -19.67
N ILE A 80 -23.26 -30.11 -19.36
CA ILE A 80 -22.59 -29.34 -18.31
C ILE A 80 -22.14 -28.02 -18.92
N ILE A 81 -22.77 -26.93 -18.52
CA ILE A 81 -22.32 -25.59 -18.91
C ILE A 81 -21.22 -25.16 -17.91
N PRO A 82 -19.98 -24.94 -18.37
CA PRO A 82 -18.87 -24.57 -17.50
C PRO A 82 -19.13 -23.20 -16.88
N GLY A 83 -18.64 -23.01 -15.65
CA GLY A 83 -18.78 -21.75 -14.94
C GLY A 83 -18.11 -20.61 -15.70
N GLN A 84 -18.83 -19.49 -15.86
CA GLN A 84 -18.36 -18.32 -16.60
C GLN A 84 -18.10 -17.16 -15.65
N HIS A 85 -17.14 -16.32 -16.04
CA HIS A 85 -16.78 -15.05 -15.42
C HIS A 85 -16.97 -13.98 -16.51
N ASN A 86 -17.83 -12.98 -16.26
CA ASN A 86 -18.08 -11.84 -17.16
C ASN A 86 -17.02 -10.72 -17.06
#